data_AF-A0A7Y4RYF6-F1
#
_entry.id   AF-A0A7Y4RYF6-F1
#
_cell.length_a   1.000
_cell.length_b   1.000
_cell.length_c   1.000
_cell.angle_alpha   90.00
_cell.angle_beta   90.00
_cell.angle_gamma   90.00
#
_symmetry.space_group_name_H-M   'P 1'
#
loop_
_entity.id
_entity.type
_entity.pdbx_description
1 polymer ?
#
loop_
_entity_poly.entity_id
_entity_poly.type
_entity_poly.pdbx_seq_one_letter_code
_entity_poly.pdbx_strand_id
1 'polypeptide(L)'
;MSNTIDFWDHVPKYCYSQVAQNKLRTKEGFLPKAHKSFMCFGKKYELAIAPELMIDERGNNKAFYPSANEGLVEDALRKIAAQQQHGFYANQNDGSAGVVFTLYQLREELKKTGHSRSYQELVKSLLILAGSNLEIIPEDKSGIIKSNYISSLAMVTRAKLKEDPNSKWIVEFHPLVRESMRSITYRQFNYQQMMSFKS
;
A
#
# COMPACT_ATOMS: atom_id res chain seq x y z
N MET A 1 -7.36 22.25 -15.00
CA MET A 1 -8.13 20.99 -15.14
C MET A 1 -7.28 19.84 -14.61
N SER A 2 -7.89 18.96 -13.83
CA SER A 2 -7.29 18.09 -12.82
C SER A 2 -7.11 16.65 -13.34
N ASN A 3 -6.00 16.34 -14.01
CA ASN A 3 -5.74 15.00 -14.56
C ASN A 3 -4.49 14.35 -13.96
N THR A 4 -4.46 14.16 -12.65
CA THR A 4 -3.42 13.34 -11.98
C THR A 4 -4.08 12.11 -11.38
N ILE A 5 -4.91 11.40 -12.16
CA ILE A 5 -5.30 10.06 -11.75
C ILE A 5 -4.05 9.20 -11.93
N ASP A 6 -3.54 8.69 -10.82
CA ASP A 6 -2.30 7.92 -10.77
C ASP A 6 -2.44 6.67 -11.66
N PHE A 7 -1.42 6.35 -12.47
CA PHE A 7 -1.38 5.08 -13.20
C PHE A 7 -1.57 3.91 -12.22
N TRP A 8 -1.00 4.05 -11.02
CA TRP A 8 -1.12 3.08 -9.94
C TRP A 8 -2.56 2.81 -9.48
N ASP A 9 -3.45 3.80 -9.56
CA ASP A 9 -4.86 3.66 -9.13
C ASP A 9 -5.71 2.95 -10.19
N HIS A 10 -5.26 2.90 -11.44
CA HIS A 10 -5.91 2.14 -12.52
C HIS A 10 -5.47 0.67 -12.58
N VAL A 11 -4.34 0.32 -11.97
CA VAL A 11 -3.87 -1.08 -11.93
C VAL A 11 -4.85 -1.90 -11.09
N PRO A 12 -5.41 -3.01 -11.60
CA PRO A 12 -6.37 -3.85 -10.86
C PRO A 12 -5.68 -4.74 -9.82
N LYS A 13 -4.83 -4.15 -8.98
CA LYS A 13 -3.89 -4.82 -8.07
C LYS A 13 -4.58 -5.58 -6.92
N TYR A 14 -5.79 -5.20 -6.55
CA TYR A 14 -6.57 -5.85 -5.48
C TYR A 14 -7.69 -6.76 -6.00
N CYS A 15 -7.51 -7.36 -7.18
CA CYS A 15 -8.60 -8.05 -7.89
C CYS A 15 -8.97 -9.46 -7.37
N TYR A 16 -8.19 -10.04 -6.46
CA TYR A 16 -8.46 -11.38 -5.92
C TYR A 16 -9.16 -11.33 -4.57
N SER A 17 -10.44 -11.70 -4.54
CA SER A 17 -11.22 -11.81 -3.31
C SER A 17 -10.72 -12.95 -2.42
N GLN A 18 -10.98 -12.87 -1.11
CA GLN A 18 -10.63 -13.95 -0.18
C GLN A 18 -11.30 -15.29 -0.57
N VAL A 19 -12.53 -15.24 -1.09
CA VAL A 19 -13.23 -16.43 -1.59
C VAL A 19 -12.49 -17.04 -2.78
N ALA A 20 -12.04 -16.22 -3.73
CA ALA A 20 -11.25 -16.69 -4.87
C ALA A 20 -9.91 -17.29 -4.41
N GLN A 21 -9.22 -16.63 -3.48
CA GLN A 21 -7.98 -17.14 -2.90
C GLN A 21 -8.19 -18.50 -2.23
N ASN A 22 -9.26 -18.67 -1.44
CA ASN A 22 -9.54 -19.95 -0.77
C ASN A 22 -9.80 -21.10 -1.76
N LYS A 23 -10.39 -20.82 -2.93
CA LYS A 23 -10.61 -21.81 -3.98
C LYS A 23 -9.32 -22.21 -4.71
N LEU A 24 -8.39 -21.27 -4.87
CA LEU A 24 -7.11 -21.49 -5.56
C LEU A 24 -6.03 -22.08 -4.65
N ARG A 25 -6.17 -21.92 -3.33
CA ARG A 25 -5.13 -22.32 -2.37
C ARG A 25 -5.02 -23.84 -2.29
N THR A 26 -3.79 -24.34 -2.32
CA THR A 26 -3.52 -25.77 -2.12
C THR A 26 -3.80 -26.20 -0.68
N LYS A 27 -3.85 -27.51 -0.42
CA LYS A 27 -4.05 -28.03 0.94
C LYS A 27 -2.91 -27.65 1.89
N GLU A 28 -1.70 -27.52 1.35
CA GLU A 28 -0.48 -27.10 2.03
C GLU A 28 -0.41 -25.57 2.23
N GLY A 29 -1.41 -24.84 1.72
CA GLY A 29 -1.58 -23.42 1.97
C GLY A 29 -0.98 -22.49 0.93
N PHE A 30 -0.43 -23.00 -0.17
CA PHE A 30 0.22 -22.19 -1.20
C PHE A 30 -0.77 -21.59 -2.21
N LEU A 31 -0.39 -20.47 -2.79
CA LEU A 31 -1.05 -19.86 -3.94
C LEU A 31 -0.03 -19.77 -5.10
N PRO A 32 -0.45 -19.99 -6.35
CA PRO A 32 0.43 -19.79 -7.51
C PRO A 32 0.77 -18.30 -7.69
N LYS A 33 1.50 -17.95 -8.74
CA LYS A 33 1.52 -16.57 -9.23
C LYS A 33 0.20 -16.31 -9.97
N ALA A 34 -0.48 -15.22 -9.66
CA ALA A 34 -1.71 -14.79 -10.33
C ALA A 34 -1.39 -13.93 -11.54
N HIS A 35 -2.17 -14.04 -12.61
CA HIS A 35 -2.00 -13.27 -13.85
C HIS A 35 -3.32 -12.62 -14.25
N LYS A 36 -3.27 -11.36 -14.69
CA LYS A 36 -4.43 -10.61 -15.18
C LYS A 36 -4.03 -9.60 -16.24
N SER A 37 -4.63 -9.69 -17.42
CA SER A 37 -4.51 -8.64 -18.43
C SER A 37 -5.43 -7.46 -18.13
N PHE A 38 -4.98 -6.25 -18.42
CA PHE A 38 -5.78 -5.03 -18.28
C PHE A 38 -5.37 -3.98 -19.32
N MET A 39 -6.28 -3.02 -19.56
CA MET A 39 -6.03 -1.85 -20.40
C MET A 39 -5.90 -0.61 -19.52
N CYS A 40 -4.89 0.22 -19.78
CA CYS A 40 -4.70 1.49 -19.10
C CYS A 40 -4.18 2.52 -20.10
N PHE A 41 -4.78 3.71 -20.16
CA PHE A 41 -4.41 4.78 -21.10
C PHE A 41 -4.26 4.31 -22.57
N GLY A 42 -5.16 3.44 -23.03
CA GLY A 42 -5.15 2.91 -24.41
C GLY A 42 -4.06 1.88 -24.71
N LYS A 43 -3.26 1.48 -23.71
CA LYS A 43 -2.23 0.44 -23.83
C LYS A 43 -2.62 -0.80 -23.03
N LYS A 44 -2.21 -1.97 -23.53
CA LYS A 44 -2.43 -3.26 -22.89
C LYS A 44 -1.26 -3.64 -22.01
N TYR A 45 -1.58 -4.18 -20.85
CA TYR A 45 -0.62 -4.63 -19.85
C TYR A 45 -1.02 -6.00 -19.30
N GLU A 46 -0.04 -6.75 -18.84
CA GLU A 46 -0.19 -7.92 -18.00
C GLU A 46 0.26 -7.57 -16.58
N LEU A 47 -0.58 -7.91 -15.61
CA LEU A 47 -0.28 -7.84 -14.19
C LEU A 47 0.00 -9.26 -13.70
N ALA A 48 1.18 -9.49 -13.12
CA ALA A 48 1.48 -10.73 -12.41
C ALA A 48 1.66 -10.45 -10.91
N ILE A 49 1.02 -11.24 -10.05
CA ILE A 49 1.00 -11.04 -8.58
C ILE A 49 1.55 -12.29 -7.91
N ALA A 50 2.64 -12.15 -7.17
CA ALA A 50 3.13 -13.17 -6.26
C ALA A 50 2.50 -12.97 -4.87
N PRO A 51 2.03 -14.04 -4.22
CA PRO A 51 1.44 -13.96 -2.89
C PRO A 51 2.51 -13.81 -1.81
N GLU A 52 2.11 -13.31 -0.65
CA GLU A 52 2.91 -13.38 0.57
C GLU A 52 2.59 -14.66 1.36
N LEU A 53 3.61 -15.40 1.77
CA LEU A 53 3.47 -16.62 2.56
C LEU A 53 3.64 -16.32 4.05
N MET A 54 2.64 -16.66 4.85
CA MET A 54 2.66 -16.43 6.29
C MET A 54 2.39 -17.72 7.07
N ILE A 55 2.80 -17.73 8.33
CA ILE A 55 2.43 -18.78 9.28
C ILE A 55 1.13 -18.37 9.97
N ASP A 56 0.12 -19.24 9.92
CA ASP A 56 -1.13 -19.03 10.63
C ASP A 56 -1.02 -19.36 12.14
N GLU A 57 -2.08 -19.10 12.89
CA GLU A 57 -2.13 -19.36 14.34
C GLU A 57 -1.93 -20.84 14.71
N ARG A 58 -2.08 -21.75 13.74
CA ARG A 58 -1.90 -23.20 13.90
C ARG A 58 -0.52 -23.67 13.44
N GLY A 59 0.38 -22.77 13.06
CA GLY A 59 1.73 -23.09 12.59
C GLY A 59 1.79 -23.51 11.12
N ASN A 60 0.70 -23.42 10.36
CA ASN A 60 0.68 -23.84 8.96
C ASN A 60 1.01 -22.68 8.03
N ASN A 61 1.66 -23.02 6.92
CA ASN A 61 1.85 -22.10 5.81
C ASN A 61 0.49 -21.67 5.24
N LYS A 62 0.35 -20.38 4.95
CA LYS A 62 -0.83 -19.82 4.30
C LYS A 62 -0.47 -18.60 3.47
N ALA A 63 -0.63 -18.74 2.16
CA ALA A 63 -0.37 -17.69 1.20
C ALA A 63 -1.58 -16.77 1.02
N PHE A 64 -1.32 -15.48 0.83
CA PHE A 64 -2.31 -14.43 0.61
C PHE A 64 -1.92 -13.55 -0.57
N TYR A 65 -2.86 -13.31 -1.48
CA TYR A 65 -2.74 -12.14 -2.36
C TYR A 65 -3.30 -10.90 -1.63
N PRO A 66 -2.77 -9.70 -1.93
CA PRO A 66 -3.44 -8.48 -1.55
C PRO A 66 -4.86 -8.43 -2.15
N SER A 67 -5.83 -8.07 -1.32
CA SER A 67 -7.25 -8.01 -1.68
C SER A 67 -7.82 -6.63 -1.40
N ALA A 68 -9.13 -6.44 -1.58
CA ALA A 68 -9.81 -5.19 -1.27
C ALA A 68 -9.52 -4.67 0.16
N ASN A 69 -9.28 -5.57 1.12
CA ASN A 69 -8.91 -5.19 2.48
C ASN A 69 -7.57 -4.46 2.54
N GLU A 70 -6.57 -5.00 1.86
CA GLU A 70 -5.23 -4.42 1.78
C GLU A 70 -5.26 -3.11 1.01
N GLY A 71 -6.14 -2.97 0.01
CA GLY A 71 -6.39 -1.68 -0.66
C GLY A 71 -6.93 -0.60 0.26
N LEU A 72 -7.90 -0.93 1.13
CA LEU A 72 -8.40 0.03 2.12
C LEU A 72 -7.31 0.48 3.10
N VAL A 73 -6.41 -0.43 3.48
CA VAL A 73 -5.25 -0.09 4.32
C VAL A 73 -4.29 0.84 3.59
N GLU A 74 -3.99 0.56 2.32
CA GLU A 74 -3.17 1.44 1.48
C GLU A 74 -3.79 2.84 1.39
N ASP A 75 -5.08 2.94 1.06
CA ASP A 75 -5.79 4.22 0.94
C ASP A 75 -5.78 5.02 2.25
N ALA A 76 -5.99 4.34 3.39
CA ALA A 76 -5.92 4.97 4.70
C ALA A 76 -4.50 5.48 5.01
N LEU A 77 -3.45 4.72 4.68
CA LEU A 77 -2.07 5.15 4.82
C LEU A 77 -1.77 6.38 3.96
N ARG A 78 -2.21 6.40 2.69
CA ARG A 78 -2.02 7.56 1.81
C ARG A 78 -2.74 8.79 2.35
N LYS A 79 -3.94 8.62 2.91
CA LYS A 79 -4.68 9.71 3.56
C LYS A 79 -3.96 10.24 4.79
N ILE A 80 -3.43 9.36 5.65
CA ILE A 80 -2.62 9.76 6.81
C ILE A 80 -1.36 10.50 6.35
N ALA A 81 -0.70 10.03 5.29
CA ALA A 81 0.47 10.70 4.71
C ALA A 81 0.17 12.13 4.25
N ALA A 82 -1.03 12.36 3.72
CA ALA A 82 -1.49 13.68 3.28
C ALA A 82 -1.91 14.61 4.43
N GLN A 83 -2.00 14.12 5.67
CA GLN A 83 -2.20 14.96 6.86
C GLN A 83 -0.85 15.59 7.27
N GLN A 84 -0.90 16.84 7.75
CA GLN A 84 0.31 17.58 8.13
C GLN A 84 1.19 16.75 9.08
N GLN A 85 2.51 16.73 8.84
CA GLN A 85 3.55 16.11 9.68
C GLN A 85 3.58 14.57 9.74
N HIS A 86 2.83 13.86 8.90
CA HIS A 86 2.87 12.39 8.86
C HIS A 86 3.51 11.81 7.59
N GLY A 87 3.39 12.51 6.46
CA GLY A 87 4.12 12.17 5.24
C GLY A 87 5.58 12.62 5.27
N PHE A 88 6.46 11.87 4.61
CA PHE A 88 7.84 12.29 4.34
C PHE A 88 8.21 12.07 2.88
N TYR A 89 9.21 12.84 2.44
CA TYR A 89 9.94 12.62 1.19
C TYR A 89 11.42 12.63 1.54
N ALA A 90 12.11 11.52 1.33
CA ALA A 90 13.56 11.59 1.21
C ALA A 90 13.88 12.41 -0.06
N ASN A 91 14.84 13.33 0.04
CA ASN A 91 15.43 14.24 -0.96
C ASN A 91 14.75 14.46 -2.35
N GLN A 92 14.78 15.73 -2.80
CA GLN A 92 14.04 16.25 -3.97
C GLN A 92 14.30 15.56 -5.32
N ASN A 93 15.44 14.86 -5.49
CA ASN A 93 15.82 14.24 -6.75
C ASN A 93 15.43 12.75 -6.82
N ASP A 94 15.72 11.92 -5.80
CA ASP A 94 15.54 10.45 -5.90
C ASP A 94 14.89 9.76 -4.69
N GLY A 95 14.50 10.48 -3.64
CA GLY A 95 14.13 9.79 -2.40
C GLY A 95 12.71 9.25 -2.35
N SER A 96 12.54 8.27 -1.46
CA SER A 96 11.28 7.61 -1.14
C SER A 96 10.22 8.58 -0.61
N ALA A 97 8.95 8.30 -0.93
CA ALA A 97 7.82 8.94 -0.27
C ALA A 97 7.18 7.92 0.68
N GLY A 98 6.78 8.36 1.86
CA GLY A 98 6.25 7.45 2.86
C GLY A 98 5.44 8.15 3.93
N VAL A 99 5.03 7.36 4.93
CA VAL A 99 4.24 7.81 6.07
C VAL A 99 4.80 7.26 7.36
N VAL A 100 4.87 8.11 8.38
CA VAL A 100 5.11 7.75 9.77
C VAL A 100 3.79 7.80 10.52
N PHE A 101 3.40 6.69 11.15
CA PHE A 101 2.09 6.56 11.80
C PHE A 101 2.15 5.67 13.05
N THR A 102 1.06 5.61 13.82
CA THR A 102 0.83 4.57 14.81
C THR A 102 -0.29 3.64 14.36
N LEU A 103 -0.28 2.38 14.79
CA LEU A 103 -1.38 1.46 14.48
C LEU A 103 -2.75 1.98 14.97
N TYR A 104 -2.76 2.75 16.06
CA TYR A 104 -3.98 3.41 16.54
C TYR A 104 -4.52 4.42 15.53
N GLN A 105 -3.66 5.29 14.98
CA GLN A 105 -4.07 6.26 13.95
C GLN A 105 -4.66 5.56 12.72
N LEU A 106 -4.01 4.52 12.22
CA LEU A 106 -4.51 3.72 11.09
C LEU A 106 -5.86 3.08 11.39
N ARG A 107 -6.01 2.51 12.60
CA ARG A 107 -7.27 1.90 13.04
C ARG A 107 -8.41 2.90 13.12
N GLU A 108 -8.18 4.06 13.73
CA GLU A 108 -9.20 5.10 13.86
C GLU A 108 -9.59 5.68 12.49
N GLU A 109 -8.64 5.83 11.57
CA GLU A 109 -8.94 6.27 10.21
C GLU A 109 -9.86 5.27 9.48
N LEU A 110 -9.54 3.98 9.55
CA LEU A 110 -10.39 2.91 8.97
C LEU A 110 -11.74 2.79 9.67
N LYS A 111 -11.80 3.03 10.99
CA LYS A 111 -13.05 3.02 11.75
C LYS A 111 -13.98 4.16 11.32
N LYS A 112 -13.45 5.37 11.10
CA LYS A 112 -14.22 6.55 10.64
C LYS A 112 -14.88 6.31 9.28
N THR A 113 -14.29 5.48 8.43
CA THR A 113 -14.83 5.14 7.10
C THR A 113 -15.69 3.88 7.08
N GLY A 114 -16.01 3.30 8.26
CA GLY A 114 -16.86 2.10 8.36
C GLY A 114 -16.12 0.79 8.13
N HIS A 115 -14.79 0.80 8.10
CA HIS A 115 -13.93 -0.34 7.81
C HIS A 115 -13.09 -0.78 9.01
N SER A 116 -13.65 -0.71 10.21
CA SER A 116 -12.96 -1.05 11.46
C SER A 116 -12.28 -2.42 11.41
N ARG A 117 -11.03 -2.48 11.89
CA ARG A 117 -10.20 -3.68 12.00
C ARG A 117 -9.59 -3.82 13.38
N SER A 118 -9.24 -5.05 13.75
CA SER A 118 -8.36 -5.33 14.88
C SER A 118 -6.90 -5.00 14.56
N TYR A 119 -6.07 -4.80 15.59
CA TYR A 119 -4.64 -4.59 15.39
C TYR A 119 -3.95 -5.77 14.69
N GLN A 120 -4.37 -7.00 14.98
CA GLN A 120 -3.82 -8.20 14.35
C GLN A 120 -4.10 -8.22 12.84
N GLU A 121 -5.32 -7.84 12.44
CA GLU A 121 -5.69 -7.72 11.02
C GLU A 121 -4.90 -6.62 10.31
N LEU A 122 -4.67 -5.47 10.96
CA LEU A 122 -3.86 -4.39 10.38
C LEU A 122 -2.41 -4.82 10.16
N VAL A 123 -1.80 -5.44 11.17
CA VAL A 123 -0.43 -5.96 11.05
C VAL A 123 -0.34 -6.99 9.92
N LYS A 124 -1.31 -7.90 9.84
CA LYS A 124 -1.39 -8.88 8.76
C LYS A 124 -1.49 -8.20 7.38
N SER A 125 -2.40 -7.24 7.21
CA SER A 125 -2.55 -6.53 5.93
C SER A 125 -1.29 -5.74 5.54
N LEU A 126 -0.62 -5.10 6.50
CA LEU A 126 0.68 -4.43 6.27
C LEU A 126 1.76 -5.41 5.81
N LEU A 127 1.85 -6.58 6.45
CA LEU A 127 2.79 -7.63 6.05
C LEU A 127 2.45 -8.20 4.65
N ILE A 128 1.16 -8.38 4.32
CA ILE A 128 0.75 -8.83 2.98
C ILE A 128 1.18 -7.81 1.92
N LEU A 129 0.95 -6.51 2.16
CA LEU A 129 1.37 -5.43 1.27
C LEU A 129 2.90 -5.36 1.14
N ALA A 130 3.63 -5.56 2.23
CA ALA A 130 5.10 -5.50 2.27
C ALA A 130 5.77 -6.70 1.60
N GLY A 131 5.15 -7.88 1.65
CA GLY A 131 5.76 -9.12 1.15
C GLY A 131 5.28 -9.56 -0.23
N SER A 132 4.05 -9.18 -0.62
CA SER A 132 3.52 -9.53 -1.94
C SER A 132 4.18 -8.69 -3.03
N ASN A 133 4.64 -9.36 -4.09
CA ASN A 133 5.26 -8.71 -5.24
C ASN A 133 4.26 -8.60 -6.40
N LEU A 134 4.34 -7.51 -7.15
CA LEU A 134 3.63 -7.30 -8.39
C LEU A 134 4.62 -7.02 -9.54
N GLU A 135 4.23 -7.44 -10.73
CA GLU A 135 4.90 -7.15 -11.98
C GLU A 135 3.90 -6.56 -12.96
N ILE A 136 4.22 -5.40 -13.54
CA ILE A 136 3.45 -4.76 -14.60
C ILE A 136 4.27 -4.83 -15.88
N ILE A 137 3.73 -5.53 -16.86
CA ILE A 137 4.42 -5.88 -18.10
C ILE A 137 3.60 -5.31 -19.26
N PRO A 138 4.11 -4.32 -20.03
CA PRO A 138 3.44 -3.83 -21.22
C PRO A 138 3.45 -4.90 -22.32
N GLU A 139 2.44 -4.88 -23.21
CA GLU A 139 2.31 -5.88 -24.29
C GLU A 139 3.50 -5.89 -25.25
N ASP A 140 4.11 -4.73 -25.49
CA ASP A 140 5.32 -4.58 -26.32
C ASP A 140 6.60 -5.10 -25.63
N LYS A 141 6.50 -5.53 -24.36
CA LYS A 141 7.61 -6.02 -23.52
C LYS A 141 8.78 -5.03 -23.43
N SER A 142 8.52 -3.74 -23.58
CA SER A 142 9.57 -2.71 -23.58
C SER A 142 10.28 -2.54 -22.23
N GLY A 143 9.67 -3.00 -21.13
CA GLY A 143 10.25 -2.98 -19.80
C GLY A 143 9.28 -3.47 -18.74
N ILE A 144 9.78 -4.10 -17.67
CA ILE A 144 8.96 -4.66 -16.60
C ILE A 144 9.11 -3.80 -15.35
N ILE A 145 8.00 -3.34 -14.78
CA ILE A 145 8.00 -2.73 -13.43
C ILE A 145 7.75 -3.86 -12.43
N LYS A 146 8.70 -4.12 -11.55
CA LYS A 146 8.61 -5.15 -10.51
C LYS A 146 8.86 -4.55 -9.13
N SER A 147 7.96 -4.82 -8.18
CA SER A 147 7.97 -4.16 -6.87
C SER A 147 6.97 -4.79 -5.91
N ASN A 148 6.98 -4.38 -4.65
CA ASN A 148 5.96 -4.74 -3.68
C ASN A 148 4.91 -3.61 -3.59
N TYR A 149 3.76 -3.87 -2.97
CA TYR A 149 2.67 -2.88 -2.92
C TYR A 149 3.05 -1.67 -2.06
N ILE A 150 3.84 -1.92 -1.02
CA ILE A 150 4.64 -0.92 -0.32
C ILE A 150 6.11 -1.28 -0.47
N SER A 151 6.96 -0.29 -0.71
CA SER A 151 8.38 -0.50 -1.00
C SER A 151 9.17 -0.93 0.23
N SER A 152 8.79 -0.43 1.40
CA SER A 152 9.37 -0.86 2.67
C SER A 152 8.39 -0.68 3.83
N LEU A 153 8.58 -1.48 4.87
CA LEU A 153 7.82 -1.44 6.11
C LEU A 153 8.79 -1.55 7.29
N ALA A 154 8.91 -0.49 8.08
CA ALA A 154 9.55 -0.55 9.39
C ALA A 154 8.47 -0.67 10.46
N MET A 155 8.48 -1.80 11.17
CA MET A 155 7.50 -2.14 12.19
C MET A 155 8.15 -2.36 13.55
N VAL A 156 7.37 -2.13 14.61
CA VAL A 156 7.78 -2.47 15.97
C VAL A 156 7.27 -3.84 16.38
N THR A 157 8.05 -4.51 17.24
CA THR A 157 7.70 -5.84 17.74
C THR A 157 6.52 -5.77 18.71
N ARG A 158 5.84 -6.91 18.90
CA ARG A 158 4.75 -7.01 19.89
C ARG A 158 5.22 -6.71 21.31
N ALA A 159 6.47 -7.06 21.65
CA ALA A 159 7.06 -6.72 22.94
C ALA A 159 7.16 -5.19 23.10
N LYS A 160 7.71 -4.50 22.10
CA LYS A 160 7.86 -3.04 22.12
C LYS A 160 6.51 -2.32 22.16
N LEU A 161 5.50 -2.82 21.45
CA LEU A 161 4.14 -2.27 21.51
C LEU A 161 3.46 -2.40 22.88
N LYS A 162 3.80 -3.42 23.67
CA LYS A 162 3.29 -3.55 25.05
C LYS A 162 3.92 -2.50 25.96
N GLU A 163 5.18 -2.17 25.73
CA GLU A 163 5.92 -1.15 26.48
C GLU A 163 5.51 0.26 26.06
N ASP A 164 5.38 0.50 24.76
CA ASP A 164 5.01 1.79 24.17
C ASP A 164 3.93 1.61 23.09
N PRO A 165 2.65 1.78 23.46
CA PRO A 165 1.53 1.73 22.52
C PRO A 165 1.57 2.82 21.43
N ASN A 166 2.37 3.87 21.61
CA ASN A 166 2.55 4.98 20.66
C ASN A 166 3.75 4.77 19.73
N SER A 167 4.37 3.58 19.78
CA SER A 167 5.46 3.19 18.90
C SER A 167 5.12 3.48 17.43
N LYS A 168 6.04 4.18 16.77
CA LYS A 168 5.89 4.62 15.39
C LYS A 168 6.22 3.49 14.42
N TRP A 169 5.45 3.44 13.34
CA TRP A 169 5.63 2.58 12.17
C TRP A 169 5.96 3.47 10.98
N ILE A 170 6.71 2.94 10.03
CA ILE A 170 7.07 3.66 8.81
C ILE A 170 6.75 2.78 7.61
N VAL A 171 6.09 3.36 6.62
CA VAL A 171 5.86 2.74 5.31
C VAL A 171 6.45 3.66 4.24
N GLU A 172 7.20 3.09 3.30
CA GLU A 172 7.50 3.75 2.02
C GLU A 172 6.53 3.24 0.96
N PHE A 173 5.91 4.16 0.25
CA PHE A 173 4.97 3.83 -0.81
C PHE A 173 5.68 3.38 -2.07
N HIS A 174 4.94 2.65 -2.91
CA HIS A 174 5.38 2.27 -4.23
C HIS A 174 5.84 3.51 -5.04
N PRO A 175 6.92 3.44 -5.87
CA PRO A 175 7.44 4.60 -6.59
C PRO A 175 6.43 5.29 -7.51
N LEU A 176 5.47 4.55 -8.07
CA LEU A 176 4.39 5.14 -8.87
C LEU A 176 3.46 6.05 -8.05
N VAL A 177 3.30 5.81 -6.75
CA VAL A 177 2.52 6.65 -5.83
C VAL A 177 3.27 7.94 -5.48
N ARG A 178 4.60 7.96 -5.59
CA ARG A 178 5.44 9.12 -5.23
C ARG A 178 5.00 10.39 -5.97
N GLU A 179 4.75 10.28 -7.27
CA GLU A 179 4.45 11.44 -8.12
C GLU A 179 3.10 12.10 -7.76
N SER A 180 2.08 11.28 -7.47
CA SER A 180 0.79 11.81 -7.01
C SER A 180 0.93 12.49 -5.65
N MET A 181 1.70 11.91 -4.73
CA MET A 181 1.95 12.55 -3.44
C MET A 181 2.72 13.87 -3.58
N ARG A 182 3.79 13.93 -4.38
CA ARG A 182 4.58 15.17 -4.60
C ARG A 182 3.69 16.32 -5.04
N SER A 183 2.72 16.05 -5.91
CA SER A 183 1.75 17.04 -6.39
C SER A 183 0.81 17.57 -5.28
N ILE A 184 0.38 16.70 -4.35
CA ILE A 184 -0.52 17.05 -3.23
C ILE A 184 0.22 17.89 -2.20
N THR A 185 1.42 17.47 -1.80
CA THR A 185 2.26 18.20 -0.84
C THR A 185 2.65 19.57 -1.37
N TYR A 186 2.99 19.67 -2.67
CA TYR A 186 3.24 20.95 -3.32
C TYR A 186 2.02 21.88 -3.30
N ARG A 187 0.80 21.37 -3.54
CA ARG A 187 -0.44 22.17 -3.45
C ARG A 187 -0.71 22.65 -2.02
N GLN A 188 -0.52 21.81 -1.00
CA GLN A 188 -0.67 22.20 0.40
C GLN A 188 0.36 23.27 0.81
N PHE A 189 1.62 23.08 0.43
CA PHE A 189 2.70 24.03 0.69
C PHE A 189 2.47 25.38 0.02
N ASN A 190 2.07 25.40 -1.26
CA ASN A 190 1.73 26.63 -1.98
C ASN A 190 0.55 27.36 -1.34
N TYR A 191 -0.48 26.62 -0.89
CA TYR A 191 -1.61 27.22 -0.21
C TYR A 191 -1.20 27.89 1.12
N GLN A 192 -0.35 27.24 1.92
CA GLN A 192 0.17 27.82 3.16
C GLN A 192 1.07 29.03 2.89
N GLN A 193 1.98 28.98 1.91
CA GLN A 193 2.79 30.13 1.52
C GLN A 193 1.92 31.30 1.05
N MET A 194 0.96 31.04 0.17
CA MET A 194 0.03 32.07 -0.32
C MET A 194 -0.81 32.69 0.80
N MET A 195 -1.20 31.90 1.81
CA MET A 195 -1.89 32.41 3.01
C MET A 195 -0.96 33.12 3.99
N SER A 196 0.35 32.84 3.97
CA SER A 196 1.36 33.54 4.78
C SER A 196 1.76 34.90 4.22
N PHE A 197 1.49 35.16 2.93
CA PHE A 197 1.72 36.46 2.28
C PHE A 197 0.55 37.45 2.40
N LYS A 198 -0.37 37.25 3.35
CA LYS A 198 -1.37 38.28 3.68
C LYS A 198 -0.84 39.21 4.77
N SER A 199 -0.26 40.32 4.34
CA SER A 199 -0.23 41.63 5.02
C SER A 199 -0.72 42.70 4.05
#